data_AF-A0A2E4IJJ6-F1
#
_entry.id   AF-A0A2E4IJJ6-F1
#
_cell.length_a   1.000
_cell.length_b   1.000
_cell.length_c   1.000
_cell.angle_alpha   90.00
_cell.angle_beta   90.00
_cell.angle_gamma   90.00
#
_symmetry.space_group_name_H-M   'P 1'
#
loop_
_entity.id
_entity.type
_entity.pdbx_description
1 polymer ?
#
loop_
_entity_poly.entity_id
_entity_poly.type
_entity_poly.pdbx_seq_one_letter_code
_entity_poly.pdbx_strand_id
1 'polypeptide(L)' 'MIQEGIDLIQARYEGLIIVYPDSGYFRSPYWDIEEVISPADLSSSASRWKNIGVNVIGGCCGFGPNHIEALGRLV' A
#
# COMPACT_ATOMS: atom_id res chain seq x y z
N MET A 1 10.43 -3.47 -3.62
CA MET A 1 10.10 -2.02 -3.54
C MET A 1 9.40 -1.63 -2.23
N ILE A 2 8.12 -1.99 -1.96
CA ILE A 2 7.49 -1.64 -0.66
C ILE A 2 7.94 -2.57 0.48
N GLN A 3 7.96 -3.88 0.23
CA GLN A 3 8.38 -4.90 1.22
C GLN A 3 9.79 -4.62 1.75
N GLU A 4 10.76 -4.42 0.86
CA GLU A 4 12.14 -4.08 1.23
C GLU A 4 12.22 -2.81 2.08
N GLY A 5 11.38 -1.81 1.81
CA GLY A 5 11.30 -0.59 2.63
C GLY A 5 10.82 -0.89 4.05
N ILE A 6 9.83 -1.76 4.20
CA ILE A 6 9.35 -2.23 5.51
C ILE A 6 10.48 -2.95 6.25
N ASP A 7 11.15 -3.91 5.59
CA ASP A 7 12.23 -4.69 6.18
C ASP A 7 13.39 -3.79 6.67
N LEU A 8 13.75 -2.77 5.87
CA LEU A 8 14.80 -1.81 6.24
C LEU A 8 14.43 -0.93 7.44
N ILE A 9 13.16 -0.51 7.53
CA ILE A 9 12.65 0.27 8.67
C ILE A 9 12.65 -0.60 9.92
N GLN A 10 12.09 -1.82 9.84
CA GLN A 10 12.00 -2.76 10.97
C GLN A 10 13.35 -3.14 11.55
N ALA A 11 14.41 -3.16 10.72
CA ALA A 11 15.77 -3.43 11.20
C ALA A 11 16.30 -2.35 12.16
N ARG A 12 15.67 -1.17 12.26
CA ARG A 12 16.19 -0.01 13.03
C ARG A 12 15.12 0.73 13.85
N TYR A 13 13.86 0.35 13.72
CA TYR A 13 12.74 1.07 14.32
C TYR A 13 11.70 0.11 14.88
N GLU A 14 11.36 0.29 16.16
CA GLU A 14 10.42 -0.56 16.90
C GLU A 14 9.00 0.04 17.00
N GLY A 15 8.80 1.26 16.49
CA GLY A 15 7.51 1.92 16.54
C GLY A 15 6.55 1.50 15.43
N LEU A 16 5.43 2.21 15.34
CA LEU A 16 4.39 1.91 14.37
C LEU A 16 4.84 2.18 12.93
N ILE A 17 4.56 1.22 12.03
CA ILE A 17 4.80 1.32 10.60
C ILE A 17 3.47 1.49 9.87
N ILE A 18 3.44 2.46 8.96
CA ILE A 18 2.29 2.80 8.13
C ILE A 18 2.68 2.63 6.67
N VAL A 19 1.83 2.00 5.87
CA VAL A 19 2.03 1.80 4.43
C VAL A 19 0.85 2.39 3.66
N TYR A 20 1.12 3.33 2.76
CA TYR A 20 0.13 3.99 1.90
C TYR A 20 0.73 4.19 0.50
N PRO A 21 0.71 3.17 -0.38
CA PRO A 21 1.35 3.25 -1.69
C PRO A 21 0.57 4.13 -2.66
N ASP A 22 1.18 4.42 -3.81
CA ASP A 22 0.50 4.95 -5.00
C ASP A 22 0.17 3.80 -5.97
N SER A 23 -0.89 3.96 -6.76
CA SER A 23 -1.24 3.13 -7.90
C SER A 23 -1.17 3.95 -9.17
N GLY A 24 0.03 4.04 -9.73
CA GLY A 24 0.33 4.80 -10.94
C GLY A 24 1.79 5.24 -10.93
N TYR A 25 2.21 5.93 -11.98
CA TYR A 25 3.53 6.54 -12.02
C TYR A 25 3.44 7.94 -12.62
N PHE A 26 4.31 8.82 -12.13
CA PHE A 26 4.39 10.17 -12.66
C PHE A 26 5.04 10.14 -14.05
N ARG A 27 4.30 10.57 -15.07
CA ARG A 27 4.78 10.75 -16.44
C ARG A 27 4.62 12.22 -16.82
N SER A 28 5.69 12.98 -16.61
CA SER A 28 5.70 14.44 -16.80
C SER A 28 4.97 14.87 -18.08
N PRO A 29 4.03 15.84 -18.01
CA PRO A 29 3.67 16.65 -16.82
C PRO A 29 2.53 16.07 -15.97
N TYR A 30 2.04 14.86 -16.27
CA TYR A 30 0.82 14.30 -15.68
C TYR A 30 1.09 13.04 -14.83
N TRP A 31 0.14 12.71 -13.95
CA TRP A 31 0.11 11.39 -13.33
C TRP A 31 -0.59 10.42 -14.28
N ASP A 32 0.11 9.35 -14.63
CA ASP A 32 -0.46 8.26 -15.42
C ASP A 32 -1.07 7.24 -14.45
N ILE A 33 -2.41 7.20 -14.44
CA ILE A 33 -3.23 6.36 -13.57
C ILE A 33 -4.02 5.35 -14.42
N GLU A 34 -3.59 5.08 -15.67
CA GLU A 34 -4.35 4.18 -16.57
C GLU A 34 -4.43 2.73 -16.04
N GLU A 35 -3.44 2.28 -15.28
CA GLU A 35 -3.41 0.93 -14.70
C GLU A 35 -3.50 0.98 -13.16
N VAL A 36 -4.69 1.28 -12.66
CA VAL A 36 -4.98 1.16 -11.23
C VAL A 36 -5.02 -0.31 -10.84
N ILE A 37 -4.18 -0.70 -9.86
CA ILE A 37 -4.19 -2.05 -9.27
C ILE A 37 -5.61 -2.39 -8.77
N SER A 38 -6.06 -3.62 -8.97
CA SER A 38 -7.40 -3.99 -8.52
C SER A 38 -7.51 -3.96 -6.97
N PRO A 39 -8.73 -3.78 -6.40
CA PRO A 39 -8.92 -3.91 -4.96
C PRO A 39 -8.42 -5.25 -4.38
N ALA A 40 -8.57 -6.34 -5.14
CA ALA A 40 -8.11 -7.67 -4.73
C ALA A 40 -6.58 -7.77 -4.66
N ASP A 41 -5.89 -7.21 -5.64
CA ASP A 41 -4.42 -7.23 -5.70
C ASP A 41 -3.81 -6.32 -4.61
N LEU A 42 -4.44 -5.18 -4.33
CA LEU A 42 -4.10 -4.36 -3.16
C LEU A 42 -4.29 -5.15 -1.86
N SER A 43 -5.44 -5.82 -1.68
CA SER A 43 -5.70 -6.63 -0.49
C SER A 43 -4.72 -7.78 -0.31
N SER A 44 -4.30 -8.43 -1.40
CA SER A 44 -3.26 -9.47 -1.40
C SER A 44 -1.93 -8.93 -0.89
N SER A 45 -1.54 -7.74 -1.35
CA SER A 45 -0.30 -7.06 -0.91
C SER A 45 -0.40 -6.60 0.55
N ALA A 46 -1.52 -5.98 0.92
CA ALA A 46 -1.79 -5.54 2.27
C ALA A 46 -1.79 -6.70 3.28
N SER A 47 -2.31 -7.86 2.90
CA SER A 47 -2.27 -9.07 3.74
C SER A 47 -0.84 -9.48 4.07
N ARG A 48 0.07 -9.42 3.09
CA ARG A 48 1.50 -9.69 3.31
C ARG A 48 2.13 -8.67 4.26
N TRP A 49 1.84 -7.38 4.06
CA TRP A 49 2.36 -6.31 4.91
C TRP A 49 1.84 -6.38 6.35
N LYS A 50 0.56 -6.74 6.54
CA LYS A 50 0.00 -6.99 7.87
C LYS A 50 0.73 -8.14 8.57
N ASN A 51 1.00 -9.24 7.86
CA ASN A 51 1.65 -10.43 8.43
C ASN A 51 3.10 -10.20 8.89
N ILE A 52 3.78 -9.19 8.34
CA ILE A 52 5.14 -8.82 8.74
C ILE A 52 5.17 -7.70 9.79
N GLY A 53 4.02 -7.21 10.26
CA GLY A 53 3.96 -6.25 11.37
C GLY A 53 3.68 -4.79 10.98
N VAL A 54 3.16 -4.50 9.78
CA VAL A 54 2.63 -3.16 9.47
C VAL A 54 1.34 -2.92 10.26
N ASN A 55 1.23 -1.73 10.87
CA ASN A 55 0.15 -1.40 11.80
C ASN A 55 -1.04 -0.71 11.11
N VAL A 56 -0.76 0.11 10.10
CA VAL A 56 -1.79 0.86 9.37
C VAL A 56 -1.52 0.73 7.88
N ILE A 57 -2.57 0.40 7.12
CA ILE A 57 -2.50 0.24 5.66
C ILE A 57 -3.57 1.12 5.02
N GLY A 58 -3.18 1.93 4.05
CA GLY A 58 -4.07 2.80 3.28
C GLY A 58 -3.65 2.85 1.80
N GLY A 59 -4.03 3.92 1.13
CA GLY A 59 -3.62 4.21 -0.24
C GLY A 59 -3.50 5.72 -0.46
N CYS A 60 -2.59 6.12 -1.34
CA CYS A 60 -2.34 7.49 -1.76
C CYS A 60 -3.00 7.73 -3.14
N CYS A 61 -2.23 8.09 -4.18
CA CYS A 61 -2.78 8.36 -5.51
C CYS A 61 -3.27 7.07 -6.19
N GLY A 62 -4.36 7.17 -6.95
CA GLY A 62 -4.91 6.04 -7.71
C GLY A 62 -5.77 5.05 -6.92
N PHE A 63 -5.94 5.24 -5.60
CA PHE A 63 -6.81 4.40 -4.77
C PHE A 63 -8.14 5.09 -4.46
N GLY A 64 -9.25 4.37 -4.70
CA GLY A 64 -10.61 4.86 -4.45
C GLY A 64 -11.32 4.15 -3.29
N PRO A 65 -12.60 4.49 -3.02
CA PRO A 65 -13.38 3.89 -1.94
C PRO A 65 -13.44 2.36 -1.99
N ASN A 66 -13.53 1.75 -3.19
CA ASN A 66 -13.58 0.29 -3.36
C ASN A 66 -12.28 -0.39 -2.87
N HIS A 67 -11.13 0.27 -3.04
CA HIS A 67 -9.85 -0.22 -2.53
C HIS A 67 -9.82 -0.16 -1.01
N ILE A 68 -10.28 0.95 -0.42
CA ILE A 68 -10.32 1.12 1.03
C ILE A 68 -11.31 0.14 1.67
N GLU A 69 -12.45 -0.12 1.04
CA GLU A 69 -13.39 -1.15 1.48
C GLU A 69 -12.74 -2.55 1.46
N ALA A 70 -12.00 -2.88 0.39
CA ALA A 70 -11.29 -4.15 0.30
C ALA A 70 -10.19 -4.30 1.37
N LEU A 71 -9.49 -3.21 1.72
CA LEU A 71 -8.58 -3.18 2.87
C LEU A 71 -9.32 -3.37 4.20
N GLY A 72 -10.47 -2.71 4.37
CA GLY A 72 -11.30 -2.82 5.57
C GLY A 72 -11.86 -4.23 5.83
N ARG A 73 -11.83 -5.13 4.83
CA ARG A 73 -12.20 -6.54 4.98
C ARG A 73 -11.03 -7.42 5.48
N LEU A 74 -9.82 -6.87 5.60
CA LEU A 74 -8.64 -7.60 6.10
C LEU A 74 -8.47 -7.56 7.62
N VAL A 75 -9.22 -6.69 8.31
CA VAL A 75 -9.15 -6.50 9.78
C VAL A 75 -10.01 -7.48 10.53
#